data_AF-A0A975RU09-F1
#
_entry.id   AF-A0A975RU09-F1
#
_cell.length_a   1.000
_cell.length_b   1.000
_cell.length_c   1.000
_cell.angle_alpha   90.00
_cell.angle_beta   90.00
_cell.angle_gamma   90.00
#
_symmetry.space_group_name_H-M   'P 1'
#
loop_
_entity.id
_entity.type
_entity.pdbx_description
1 polymer ?
#
loop_
_entity_poly.entity_id
_entity_poly.type
_entity_poly.pdbx_seq_one_letter_code
_entity_poly.pdbx_strand_id
1 'polypeptide(L)'
;MSESSVEILETLRKIYGLLELLAEDKIAQRDAKLRAALREIVGTSSAKQKSVFLMDGNRTQAEIHRAASVNQGHLSTMVSKLHKEKLLVSDTKKPKLNFSIPLNFFESNA
;
A
#
# COMPACT_ATOMS: atom_id res chain seq x y z
N MET A 1 -9.80 42.77 0.12
CA MET A 1 -10.30 41.56 0.80
C MET A 1 -11.29 42.04 1.84
N SER A 2 -12.58 41.70 1.73
CA SER A 2 -13.57 42.08 2.75
C SER A 2 -13.38 41.20 4.00
N GLU A 3 -13.67 41.73 5.19
CA GLU A 3 -13.62 40.97 6.46
C GLU A 3 -14.38 39.63 6.37
N SER A 4 -15.51 39.63 5.65
CA SER A 4 -16.31 38.42 5.36
C SER A 4 -15.50 37.31 4.66
N SER A 5 -14.57 37.64 3.76
CA SER A 5 -13.73 36.62 3.09
C SER A 5 -12.70 36.00 4.04
N VAL A 6 -12.25 36.75 5.06
CA VAL A 6 -11.30 36.26 6.07
C VAL A 6 -12.01 35.28 7.01
N GLU A 7 -13.22 35.62 7.47
CA GLU A 7 -14.03 34.75 8.34
C GLU A 7 -14.42 33.43 7.67
N ILE A 8 -14.77 33.47 6.38
CA ILE A 8 -15.06 32.25 5.59
C ILE A 8 -13.81 31.36 5.53
N LEU A 9 -12.65 31.95 5.28
CA LEU A 9 -11.40 31.20 5.16
C LEU A 9 -11.00 30.57 6.51
N GLU A 10 -11.17 31.28 7.62
CA GLU A 10 -10.96 30.72 8.96
C GLU A 10 -11.94 29.59 9.29
N THR A 11 -13.20 29.75 8.89
CA THR A 11 -14.23 28.72 9.08
C THR A 11 -13.89 27.46 8.28
N LEU A 12 -13.47 27.60 7.02
CA LEU A 12 -13.02 26.48 6.19
C LEU A 12 -11.81 25.76 6.78
N ARG A 13 -10.83 26.49 7.32
CA ARG A 13 -9.68 25.88 8.01
C ARG A 13 -10.09 25.07 9.24
N LYS A 14 -11.04 25.58 10.04
CA LYS A 14 -11.56 24.86 11.21
C LYS A 14 -12.30 23.60 10.80
N ILE A 15 -13.15 23.66 9.77
CA ILE A 15 -13.84 22.49 9.22
C ILE A 15 -12.84 21.47 8.70
N TYR A 16 -11.82 21.91 7.96
CA TYR A 16 -10.76 21.03 7.46
C TYR A 16 -10.02 20.31 8.60
N GLY A 17 -9.61 21.04 9.65
CA GLY A 17 -8.96 20.42 10.80
C GLY A 17 -9.84 19.42 11.55
N LEU A 18 -11.15 19.69 11.66
CA LEU A 18 -12.10 18.72 12.22
C LEU A 18 -12.23 17.47 11.34
N LEU A 19 -12.21 17.63 10.02
CA LEU A 19 -12.23 16.50 9.08
C LEU A 19 -10.95 15.67 9.17
N GLU A 20 -9.79 16.28 9.34
CA GLU A 20 -8.52 15.57 9.55
C GLU A 20 -8.56 14.73 10.83
N LEU A 21 -8.99 15.33 11.95
CA LEU A 21 -9.13 14.62 13.24
C LEU A 21 -10.10 13.44 13.15
N LEU A 22 -11.22 13.61 12.45
CA LEU A 22 -12.21 12.53 12.26
C LEU A 22 -11.73 11.45 11.29
N ALA A 23 -10.82 11.79 10.37
CA ALA A 23 -10.31 10.88 9.36
C ALA A 23 -9.10 10.08 9.84
N GLU A 24 -8.29 10.62 10.77
CA GLU A 24 -7.02 10.03 11.20
C GLU A 24 -7.17 8.57 11.66
N ASP A 25 -8.07 8.31 12.61
CA ASP A 25 -8.32 6.95 13.11
C ASP A 25 -8.79 5.99 12.00
N LYS A 26 -9.66 6.46 11.10
CA LYS A 26 -10.20 5.64 10.01
C LYS A 26 -9.12 5.33 8.97
N ILE A 27 -8.23 6.29 8.69
CA ILE A 27 -7.07 6.11 7.82
C ILE A 27 -6.10 5.11 8.47
N ALA A 28 -5.80 5.28 9.76
CA ALA A 28 -4.94 4.38 10.51
C ALA A 28 -5.47 2.94 10.53
N GLN A 29 -6.77 2.76 10.78
CA GLN A 29 -7.42 1.44 10.74
C GLN A 29 -7.38 0.80 9.35
N ARG A 30 -7.65 1.59 8.30
CA ARG A 30 -7.55 1.12 6.92
C ARG A 30 -6.13 0.65 6.60
N ASP A 31 -5.13 1.46 6.92
CA ASP A 31 -3.73 1.17 6.63
C ASP A 31 -3.25 -0.05 7.43
N ALA A 32 -3.66 -0.19 8.70
CA ALA A 32 -3.40 -1.37 9.50
C ALA A 32 -3.98 -2.64 8.86
N LYS A 33 -5.22 -2.58 8.38
CA LYS A 33 -5.88 -3.70 7.69
C LYS A 33 -5.15 -4.08 6.39
N LEU A 34 -4.76 -3.10 5.58
CA LEU A 34 -4.02 -3.35 4.34
C LEU A 34 -2.65 -3.98 4.62
N ARG A 35 -1.94 -3.50 5.65
CA ARG A 35 -0.65 -4.05 6.07
C ARG A 35 -0.78 -5.47 6.64
N ALA A 36 -1.83 -5.75 7.41
CA ALA A 36 -2.12 -7.10 7.90
C ALA A 36 -2.39 -8.08 6.74
N ALA A 37 -3.26 -7.70 5.80
CA ALA A 37 -3.56 -8.51 4.61
C ALA A 37 -2.31 -8.76 3.75
N LEU A 38 -1.45 -7.74 3.59
CA LEU A 38 -0.19 -7.88 2.88
C LEU A 38 0.72 -8.93 3.56
N ARG A 39 0.85 -8.89 4.90
CA ARG A 39 1.64 -9.88 5.63
C ARG A 39 1.07 -11.28 5.51
N GLU A 40 -0.25 -11.44 5.57
CA GLU A 40 -0.92 -12.74 5.44
C GLU A 40 -0.70 -13.37 4.05
N ILE A 41 -0.84 -12.58 2.98
CA ILE A 41 -0.69 -13.07 1.60
C ILE A 41 0.76 -13.46 1.29
N VAL A 42 1.71 -12.64 1.74
CA VAL A 42 3.14 -12.81 1.45
C VAL A 42 3.75 -13.90 2.33
N GLY A 43 3.34 -13.95 3.59
CA GLY A 43 3.87 -14.85 4.61
C GLY A 43 5.35 -14.60 4.91
N THR A 44 6.05 -15.65 5.32
CA THR A 44 7.45 -15.62 5.78
C THR A 44 8.48 -15.91 4.69
N SER A 45 8.04 -16.11 3.45
CA SER A 45 8.97 -16.44 2.35
C SER A 45 9.77 -15.21 1.93
N SER A 46 11.09 -15.27 2.12
CA SER A 46 12.03 -14.21 1.74
C SER A 46 11.94 -13.85 0.25
N ALA A 47 11.77 -14.83 -0.63
CA ALA A 47 11.60 -14.60 -2.08
C ALA A 47 10.29 -13.85 -2.40
N LYS A 48 9.19 -14.17 -1.71
CA LYS A 48 7.92 -13.45 -1.86
C LYS A 48 8.02 -12.03 -1.31
N GLN A 49 8.65 -11.84 -0.15
CA GLN A 49 8.86 -10.53 0.45
C GLN A 49 9.71 -9.62 -0.45
N LYS A 50 10.84 -10.14 -0.97
CA LYS A 50 11.67 -9.44 -1.98
C LYS A 50 10.87 -9.06 -3.22
N SER A 51 9.98 -9.94 -3.69
CA SER A 51 9.13 -9.66 -4.84
C SER A 51 8.22 -8.46 -4.60
N VAL A 52 7.66 -8.32 -3.39
CA VAL A 52 6.79 -7.19 -3.03
C VAL A 52 7.55 -5.85 -3.04
N PHE A 53 8.79 -5.82 -2.56
CA PHE A 53 9.62 -4.61 -2.62
C PHE A 53 9.96 -4.17 -4.06
N LEU A 54 9.85 -5.07 -5.04
CA LEU A 54 10.07 -4.79 -6.46
C LEU A 54 8.80 -4.36 -7.21
N MET A 55 7.63 -4.36 -6.55
CA MET A 55 6.33 -3.97 -7.12
C MET A 55 6.14 -2.44 -7.12
N ASP A 56 6.92 -1.75 -7.93
CA ASP A 56 6.87 -0.30 -8.11
C ASP A 56 6.03 0.16 -9.33
N GLY A 57 5.49 -0.80 -10.10
CA GLY A 57 4.77 -0.55 -11.35
C GLY A 57 5.66 -0.37 -12.58
N ASN A 58 6.98 -0.36 -12.43
CA ASN A 58 7.92 -0.28 -13.56
C ASN A 58 8.29 -1.67 -14.08
N ARG A 59 8.35 -2.65 -13.17
CA ARG A 59 8.73 -4.03 -13.47
C ARG A 59 7.52 -4.91 -13.77
N THR A 60 7.69 -5.81 -14.73
CA THR A 60 6.76 -6.90 -15.04
C THR A 60 6.90 -8.05 -14.06
N GLN A 61 5.89 -8.93 -13.96
CA GLN A 61 6.02 -10.15 -13.15
C GLN A 61 7.21 -11.02 -13.56
N ALA A 62 7.58 -11.06 -14.84
CA ALA A 62 8.73 -11.82 -15.33
C ALA A 62 10.07 -11.26 -14.82
N GLU A 63 10.21 -9.94 -14.77
CA GLU A 63 11.40 -9.26 -14.22
C GLU A 63 11.49 -9.45 -12.71
N ILE A 64 10.36 -9.34 -12.00
CA ILE A 64 10.28 -9.56 -10.55
C ILE A 64 10.63 -11.01 -10.21
N HIS A 65 10.10 -11.97 -10.95
CA HIS A 65 10.42 -13.39 -10.81
C HIS A 65 11.94 -13.64 -10.88
N ARG A 66 12.60 -13.08 -11.91
CA ARG A 66 14.05 -13.23 -12.11
C ARG A 66 14.85 -12.58 -10.99
N ALA A 67 14.48 -11.37 -10.58
CA ALA A 67 15.21 -10.61 -9.58
C ALA A 67 15.03 -11.14 -8.14
N ALA A 68 13.84 -11.64 -7.80
CA ALA A 68 13.54 -12.16 -6.47
C ALA A 68 13.78 -13.67 -6.32
N SER A 69 14.08 -14.37 -7.42
CA SER A 69 14.23 -15.83 -7.49
C SER A 69 13.03 -16.58 -6.89
N VAL A 70 11.83 -16.02 -7.02
CA VAL A 70 10.58 -16.64 -6.58
C VAL A 70 10.05 -17.55 -7.68
N ASN A 71 9.35 -18.64 -7.34
CA ASN A 71 8.68 -19.46 -8.36
C ASN A 71 7.58 -18.65 -9.09
N GLN A 72 7.50 -18.78 -10.42
CA GLN A 72 6.55 -18.03 -11.26
C GLN A 72 5.08 -18.27 -10.88
N GLY A 73 4.71 -19.51 -10.58
CA GLY A 73 3.36 -19.86 -10.14
C GLY A 73 3.03 -19.22 -8.80
N HIS A 74 3.96 -19.29 -7.83
CA HIS A 74 3.80 -18.62 -6.54
C HIS A 74 3.68 -17.10 -6.67
N LEU A 75 4.46 -16.48 -7.55
CA LEU A 75 4.38 -15.04 -7.81
C LEU A 75 3.03 -14.66 -8.43
N SER A 76 2.58 -15.39 -9.46
CA SER A 76 1.31 -15.13 -10.12
C SER A 76 0.12 -15.28 -9.17
N THR A 77 0.10 -16.37 -8.37
CA THR A 77 -0.93 -16.56 -7.34
C THR A 77 -0.89 -15.44 -6.30
N MET A 78 0.31 -15.02 -5.86
CA MET A 78 0.46 -13.93 -4.90
C MET A 78 -0.07 -12.61 -5.47
N VAL A 79 0.35 -12.21 -6.68
CA VAL A 79 -0.12 -10.99 -7.35
C VAL A 79 -1.64 -11.02 -7.53
N SER A 80 -2.21 -12.17 -7.87
CA SER A 80 -3.67 -12.33 -8.00
C SER A 80 -4.39 -12.12 -6.65
N LYS A 81 -3.85 -12.66 -5.55
CA LYS A 81 -4.39 -12.43 -4.20
C LYS A 81 -4.26 -10.97 -3.79
N LEU A 82 -3.11 -10.33 -4.04
CA LEU A 82 -2.89 -8.92 -3.76
C LEU A 82 -3.86 -8.02 -4.54
N HIS A 83 -4.12 -8.34 -5.81
CA HIS A 83 -5.09 -7.64 -6.62
C HIS A 83 -6.52 -7.79 -6.07
N LYS A 84 -6.91 -9.01 -5.66
CA LYS A 84 -8.23 -9.29 -5.07
C LYS A 84 -8.47 -8.49 -3.79
N GLU A 85 -7.46 -8.37 -2.94
CA GLU A 85 -7.51 -7.56 -1.70
C GLU A 85 -7.30 -6.06 -1.93
N LYS A 86 -7.28 -5.60 -3.20
CA LYS A 86 -7.10 -4.19 -3.58
C LYS A 86 -5.81 -3.58 -3.02
N LEU A 87 -4.75 -4.38 -2.89
CA LEU A 87 -3.41 -3.94 -2.46
C LEU A 87 -2.58 -3.41 -3.65
N LEU A 88 -3.07 -3.57 -4.89
CA LEU A 88 -2.41 -3.09 -6.10
C LEU A 88 -3.19 -1.95 -6.75
N VAL A 89 -2.48 -0.95 -7.28
CA VAL A 89 -3.05 0.19 -8.04
C VAL A 89 -3.26 -0.16 -9.50
N SER A 90 -2.35 -0.97 -10.06
CA SER A 90 -2.26 -1.27 -11.48
C SER A 90 -2.65 -2.72 -11.78
N ASP A 91 -2.84 -3.00 -13.08
CA ASP A 91 -3.02 -4.36 -13.58
C ASP A 91 -1.87 -5.28 -13.14
N THR A 92 -2.21 -6.55 -13.00
CA THR A 92 -1.35 -7.67 -12.60
C THR A 92 -0.07 -7.77 -13.41
N LYS A 93 0.00 -7.28 -14.66
CA LYS A 93 1.19 -7.34 -15.52
C LYS A 93 2.38 -6.56 -14.96
N LYS A 94 2.14 -5.35 -14.45
CA LYS A 94 3.14 -4.47 -13.83
C LYS A 94 2.65 -4.09 -12.44
N PRO A 95 2.79 -4.99 -11.46
CA PRO A 95 2.20 -4.81 -10.15
C PRO A 95 2.81 -3.60 -9.44
N LYS A 96 1.95 -2.75 -8.86
CA LYS A 96 2.32 -1.60 -8.05
C LYS A 96 1.49 -1.59 -6.77
N LEU A 97 2.13 -1.55 -5.61
CA LEU A 97 1.42 -1.41 -4.34
C LEU A 97 0.69 -0.06 -4.25
N ASN A 98 -0.49 -0.05 -3.62
CA ASN A 98 -1.28 1.16 -3.40
C ASN A 98 -0.87 1.98 -2.17
N PHE A 99 0.09 1.48 -1.39
CA PHE A 99 0.74 2.23 -0.32
C PHE A 99 2.24 1.92 -0.32
N SER A 100 3.02 2.82 0.29
CA SER A 100 4.44 2.62 0.51
C SER A 100 4.67 1.72 1.73
N ILE A 101 5.62 0.80 1.62
CA ILE A 101 6.07 -0.04 2.73
C ILE A 101 7.53 0.32 3.07
N PRO A 102 7.89 0.39 4.37
CA PRO A 102 9.27 0.59 4.77
C PRO A 102 10.10 -0.67 4.47
N LEU A 103 11.42 -0.53 4.30
CA LEU A 103 12.31 -1.65 3.95
C LEU A 103 12.30 -2.77 5.01
N ASN A 104 12.06 -2.42 6.26
CA ASN A 104 11.94 -3.36 7.39
C ASN A 104 10.51 -3.89 7.59
N PHE A 105 9.58 -3.69 6.65
CA PHE A 105 8.16 -4.03 6.84
C PHE A 105 7.89 -5.48 7.24
N PHE A 106 8.70 -6.41 6.72
CA PHE A 106 8.61 -7.84 7.02
C PHE A 106 9.59 -8.31 8.11
N GLU A 107 10.40 -7.41 8.66
CA GLU A 107 11.34 -7.69 9.75
C GLU A 107 10.58 -7.65 11.09
N SER A 108 9.69 -8.62 11.31
CA SER A 108 8.97 -8.77 12.58
C SER A 108 8.50 -10.22 12.75
N ASN A 109 9.45 -11.07 13.14
CA ASN A 109 9.33 -12.25 14.00
C ASN A 109 10.72 -12.93 14.07
N ALA A 110 11.63 -12.35 14.86
CA ALA A 110 12.63 -13.11 15.61
C ALA A 110 12.11 -13.24 17.04
#